data_AF-A0A4Q0P5T4-F1
#
_entry.id   AF-A0A4Q0P5T4-F1
#
_cell.length_a   1.000
_cell.length_b   1.000
_cell.length_c   1.000
_cell.angle_alpha   90.00
_cell.angle_beta   90.00
_cell.angle_gamma   90.00
#
_symmetry.space_group_name_H-M   'P 1'
#
loop_
_entity.id
_entity.type
_entity.pdbx_description
1 polymer ?
#
loop_
_entity_poly.entity_id
_entity_poly.type
_entity_poly.pdbx_seq_one_letter_code
_entity_poly.pdbx_strand_id
1 'polypeptide(L)'
;MYLNKIYKTSSLQVLCLALAFVSMLFNGCQNDDEEEMVFPPFDASAPVEVTGFTPESGGAGQRLVIYGKNFGTDVDLVSVLVGGKKAVVISVNGESIYCLIPKQAFGGDIEVRIGQEENKVVAYADANFDYQRKMVVSNLIGYKNDRGDEPWKDGRFTAENDTDRASGFWEPSFIKFDPLNPKHLWAVFDFNNGLYLINFEDSTVTKKRSDFNRPRSIDFTNDGKYMIIAEDRGGENDRATYRLSRDKDWQDREIITRYRQCNGASVHPVNGELYFNSYEKGQFFRFDLNKYFEEGLGDKDYEQLFVVQDPGWEYKTFIHPSGNYAYIVIINKHYILRVDYNWEKKQFNQPYLVCGRLGSAGYQDGVGSGVRLNTPYQGVFVKNEDYVEAGKTDEYDFYFTEQYNHDIRILTPEGSVTTFAGRGSSSINPDPWGYVNGDLREEARFDQPTGIAYDEEEGAFYIGDKSNHRFRKIALETKDE
;
A
#
# COMPACT_ATOMS: atom_id res chain seq x y z
N MET A 1 16.72 -64.26 26.72
CA MET A 1 16.51 -65.15 25.56
C MET A 1 16.68 -64.29 24.30
N TYR A 2 17.83 -64.48 23.65
CA TYR A 2 18.21 -64.18 22.26
C TYR A 2 17.71 -62.86 21.61
N LEU A 3 18.62 -61.86 21.49
CA LEU A 3 19.43 -61.55 20.27
C LEU A 3 18.58 -60.80 19.23
N ASN A 4 18.84 -59.54 18.91
CA ASN A 4 20.09 -59.07 18.29
C ASN A 4 20.47 -57.63 18.67
N LYS A 5 21.78 -57.42 18.62
CA LYS A 5 22.56 -56.28 19.09
C LYS A 5 23.33 -55.72 17.88
N ILE A 6 23.87 -54.50 18.02
CA ILE A 6 24.94 -53.87 17.21
C ILE A 6 24.44 -53.34 15.82
N TYR A 7 24.62 -52.08 15.38
CA TYR A 7 25.82 -51.24 15.39
C TYR A 7 25.57 -49.72 15.48
N LYS A 8 26.39 -49.10 16.35
CA LYS A 8 26.85 -47.72 16.32
C LYS A 8 28.06 -47.69 15.36
N THR A 9 28.02 -46.88 14.31
CA THR A 9 29.17 -46.56 13.44
C THR A 9 28.91 -45.19 12.82
N SER A 10 29.45 -44.11 13.41
CA SER A 10 30.66 -43.41 12.95
C SER A 10 30.58 -42.98 11.49
N SER A 11 30.08 -41.75 11.26
CA SER A 11 30.03 -41.01 9.99
C SER A 11 31.41 -40.67 9.40
N LEU A 12 32.47 -41.36 9.83
CA LEU A 12 33.85 -41.21 9.35
C LEU A 12 34.23 -42.29 8.31
N GLN A 13 33.33 -43.21 7.96
CA GLN A 13 33.55 -44.26 6.94
C GLN A 13 32.76 -44.07 5.64
N VAL A 14 31.85 -43.10 5.57
CA VAL A 14 31.24 -42.68 4.29
C VAL A 14 32.18 -41.74 3.51
N LEU A 15 33.19 -41.17 4.19
CA LEU A 15 34.18 -40.26 3.59
C LEU A 15 35.37 -40.98 2.92
N CYS A 16 35.55 -42.29 3.11
CA CYS A 16 36.68 -43.06 2.54
C CYS A 16 36.31 -44.02 1.41
N LEU A 17 35.02 -44.16 1.07
CA LEU A 17 34.55 -44.90 -0.11
C LEU A 17 34.20 -44.00 -1.30
N ALA A 18 34.18 -42.67 -1.11
CA ALA A 18 34.03 -41.67 -2.16
C ALA A 18 35.38 -41.24 -2.80
N LEU A 19 36.52 -41.67 -2.25
CA LEU A 19 37.86 -41.28 -2.70
C LEU A 19 38.62 -42.38 -3.48
N ALA A 20 38.01 -43.55 -3.69
CA ALA A 20 38.62 -44.67 -4.42
C ALA A 20 37.94 -44.98 -5.78
N PHE A 21 36.95 -44.18 -6.19
CA PHE A 21 36.35 -44.24 -7.53
C PHE A 21 36.86 -43.13 -8.47
N VAL A 22 37.92 -42.42 -8.07
CA VAL A 22 38.50 -41.25 -8.76
C VAL A 22 39.86 -41.55 -9.42
N SER A 23 40.34 -42.80 -9.45
CA SER A 23 41.72 -43.09 -9.91
C SER A 23 41.91 -44.17 -10.97
N MET A 24 40.86 -44.68 -11.63
CA MET A 24 41.01 -45.57 -12.80
C MET A 24 39.97 -45.34 -13.88
N LEU A 25 40.02 -44.17 -14.53
CA LEU A 25 39.67 -43.99 -15.94
C LEU A 25 40.68 -43.01 -16.59
N PHE A 26 41.97 -43.34 -16.49
CA PHE A 26 42.98 -42.77 -17.39
C PHE A 26 43.10 -43.67 -18.61
N ASN A 27 42.21 -43.47 -19.59
CA ASN A 27 42.43 -43.88 -20.96
C ASN A 27 41.50 -43.09 -21.89
N GLY A 28 42.08 -42.11 -22.60
CA GLY A 28 41.56 -41.53 -23.83
C GLY A 28 40.20 -40.81 -23.74
N CYS A 29 40.20 -39.56 -23.30
CA CYS A 29 39.30 -38.57 -23.90
C CYS A 29 40.14 -37.74 -24.87
N GLN A 30 39.75 -37.75 -26.16
CA GLN A 30 40.14 -36.70 -27.09
C GLN A 30 39.77 -35.36 -26.45
N ASN A 31 40.65 -34.37 -26.60
CA ASN A 31 40.22 -32.98 -26.45
C ASN A 31 39.20 -32.77 -27.56
N ASP A 32 37.91 -32.86 -27.22
CA ASP A 32 36.89 -32.20 -28.00
C ASP A 32 37.13 -30.71 -27.76
N ASP A 33 37.71 -30.05 -28.75
CA ASP A 33 37.79 -28.61 -28.79
C ASP A 33 36.37 -28.08 -28.53
N GLU A 34 36.16 -27.38 -27.41
CA GLU A 34 34.96 -26.57 -27.26
C GLU A 34 35.02 -25.52 -28.37
N GLU A 35 34.34 -25.78 -29.50
CA GLU A 35 34.13 -24.77 -30.53
C GLU A 35 33.43 -23.59 -29.84
N GLU A 36 34.18 -22.53 -29.57
CA GLU A 36 33.59 -21.26 -29.16
C GLU A 36 32.52 -20.91 -30.20
N MET A 37 31.27 -20.78 -29.77
CA MET A 37 30.17 -20.40 -30.63
C MET A 37 30.38 -18.94 -31.04
N VAL A 38 31.13 -18.72 -32.13
CA VAL A 38 31.45 -17.39 -32.65
C VAL A 38 30.25 -16.89 -33.44
N PHE A 39 29.49 -15.98 -32.84
CA PHE A 39 28.42 -15.29 -33.54
C PHE A 39 28.99 -14.20 -34.44
N PRO A 40 28.56 -14.11 -35.71
CA PRO A 40 29.07 -13.10 -36.62
C PRO A 40 28.66 -11.69 -36.16
N PRO A 41 29.50 -10.67 -36.43
CA PRO A 41 29.12 -9.28 -36.22
C PRO A 41 27.95 -8.89 -37.12
N PHE A 42 27.28 -7.78 -36.78
CA PHE A 42 26.19 -7.23 -37.58
C PHE A 42 26.64 -6.91 -39.02
N ASP A 43 25.87 -7.36 -40.02
CA ASP A 43 26.02 -7.07 -41.44
C ASP A 43 24.90 -6.13 -41.92
N ALA A 44 25.24 -4.87 -42.18
CA ALA A 44 24.28 -3.86 -42.65
C ALA A 44 23.70 -4.13 -44.06
N SER A 45 24.29 -5.05 -44.82
CA SER A 45 23.79 -5.45 -46.14
C SER A 45 22.77 -6.60 -46.10
N ALA A 46 22.63 -7.25 -44.94
CA ALA A 46 21.69 -8.34 -44.70
C ALA A 46 20.48 -7.86 -43.87
N PRO A 47 19.28 -8.46 -44.05
CA PRO A 47 18.12 -8.11 -43.24
C PRO A 47 18.33 -8.50 -41.77
N VAL A 48 17.76 -7.69 -40.88
CA VAL A 48 17.54 -8.09 -39.48
C VAL A 48 16.15 -8.71 -39.41
N GLU A 49 16.03 -9.86 -38.73
CA GLU A 49 14.77 -10.57 -38.59
C GLU A 49 14.46 -10.79 -37.11
N VAL A 50 13.21 -10.56 -36.70
CA VAL A 50 12.71 -11.02 -35.40
C VAL A 50 11.81 -12.21 -35.66
N THR A 51 12.20 -13.37 -35.14
CA THR A 51 11.51 -14.65 -35.38
C THR A 51 10.57 -15.03 -34.24
N GLY A 52 10.74 -14.44 -33.06
CA GLY A 52 9.89 -14.67 -31.89
C GLY A 52 10.48 -14.07 -30.63
N PHE A 53 9.78 -14.23 -29.52
CA PHE A 53 10.23 -13.77 -28.21
C PHE A 53 9.62 -14.62 -27.10
N THR A 54 10.24 -14.59 -25.92
CA THR A 54 9.71 -15.26 -24.74
C THR A 54 10.06 -14.49 -23.46
N PRO A 55 9.16 -14.45 -22.47
CA PRO A 55 7.76 -14.92 -22.52
C PRO A 55 6.85 -14.00 -23.37
N GLU A 56 5.66 -14.48 -23.71
CA GLU A 56 4.69 -13.73 -24.54
C GLU A 56 3.92 -12.66 -23.78
N SER A 57 3.86 -12.77 -22.44
CA SER A 57 3.17 -11.82 -21.56
C SER A 57 4.00 -11.48 -20.32
N GLY A 58 3.70 -10.32 -19.75
CA GLY A 58 4.41 -9.84 -18.56
C GLY A 58 4.33 -8.35 -18.33
N GLY A 59 4.96 -7.86 -17.26
CA GLY A 59 4.91 -6.44 -16.88
C GLY A 59 6.27 -5.75 -16.91
N ALA A 60 6.29 -4.48 -16.49
CA ALA A 60 7.53 -3.71 -16.36
C ALA A 60 8.62 -4.45 -15.56
N GLY A 61 9.87 -4.34 -16.01
CA GLY A 61 11.06 -4.96 -15.38
C GLY A 61 11.21 -6.46 -15.66
N GLN A 62 10.22 -7.09 -16.29
CA GLN A 62 10.32 -8.49 -16.67
C GLN A 62 11.39 -8.69 -17.74
N ARG A 63 12.08 -9.83 -17.65
CA ARG A 63 13.09 -10.24 -18.63
C ARG A 63 12.40 -10.73 -19.89
N LEU A 64 12.86 -10.23 -21.04
CA LEU A 64 12.42 -10.61 -22.37
C LEU A 64 13.63 -11.12 -23.16
N VAL A 65 13.48 -12.27 -23.80
CA VAL A 65 14.42 -12.77 -24.80
C VAL A 65 13.77 -12.63 -26.17
N ILE A 66 14.42 -11.94 -27.09
CA ILE A 66 13.98 -11.79 -28.48
C ILE A 66 14.90 -12.65 -29.34
N TYR A 67 14.33 -13.51 -30.19
CA TYR A 67 15.06 -14.39 -31.09
C TYR A 67 14.98 -13.88 -32.52
N GLY A 68 16.04 -14.10 -33.29
CA GLY A 68 16.12 -13.59 -34.65
C GLY A 68 17.45 -13.84 -35.31
N LYS A 69 17.79 -12.98 -36.27
CA LYS A 69 19.03 -13.06 -37.03
C LYS A 69 19.66 -11.70 -37.20
N ASN A 70 20.98 -11.71 -37.35
CA ASN A 70 21.79 -10.54 -37.69
C ASN A 70 21.69 -9.41 -36.65
N PHE A 71 21.56 -9.73 -35.36
CA PHE A 71 21.58 -8.74 -34.27
C PHE A 71 22.99 -8.24 -33.91
N GLY A 72 24.04 -8.92 -34.40
CA GLY A 72 25.42 -8.66 -34.00
C GLY A 72 25.70 -8.97 -32.53
N THR A 73 26.87 -8.60 -32.03
CA THR A 73 27.32 -8.95 -30.67
C THR A 73 27.62 -7.72 -29.79
N ASP A 74 27.38 -6.53 -30.31
CA ASP A 74 27.67 -5.26 -29.65
C ASP A 74 26.37 -4.60 -29.16
N VAL A 75 26.19 -4.55 -27.84
CA VAL A 75 25.00 -3.96 -27.20
C VAL A 75 24.84 -2.48 -27.53
N ASP A 76 25.94 -1.74 -27.74
CA ASP A 76 25.90 -0.29 -28.02
C ASP A 76 25.27 0.01 -29.39
N LEU A 77 25.20 -0.99 -30.27
CA LEU A 77 24.56 -0.89 -31.59
C LEU A 77 23.10 -1.35 -31.58
N VAL A 78 22.57 -1.88 -30.47
CA VAL A 78 21.23 -2.44 -30.37
C VAL A 78 20.30 -1.52 -29.58
N SER A 79 19.16 -1.17 -30.17
CA SER A 79 18.07 -0.49 -29.48
C SER A 79 16.77 -1.29 -29.66
N VAL A 80 16.16 -1.69 -28.55
CA VAL A 80 14.85 -2.36 -28.55
C VAL A 80 13.79 -1.38 -28.04
N LEU A 81 12.65 -1.31 -28.71
CA LEU A 81 11.45 -0.67 -28.20
C LEU A 81 10.36 -1.72 -28.02
N VAL A 82 9.62 -1.63 -26.91
CA VAL A 82 8.42 -2.43 -26.65
C VAL A 82 7.27 -1.47 -26.37
N GLY A 83 6.16 -1.57 -27.10
CA GLY A 83 5.05 -0.63 -26.96
C GLY A 83 5.46 0.82 -27.26
N GLY A 84 6.43 1.02 -28.17
CA GLY A 84 7.07 2.33 -28.42
C GLY A 84 7.97 2.89 -27.31
N LYS A 85 8.22 2.15 -26.22
CA LYS A 85 9.09 2.57 -25.10
C LYS A 85 10.44 1.87 -25.19
N LYS A 86 11.54 2.57 -24.92
CA LYS A 86 12.90 2.00 -25.00
C LYS A 86 13.13 0.97 -23.88
N ALA A 87 13.42 -0.27 -24.27
CA ALA A 87 13.80 -1.34 -23.36
C ALA A 87 15.28 -1.23 -22.95
N VAL A 88 15.62 -1.76 -21.77
CA VAL A 88 17.02 -1.87 -21.34
C VAL A 88 17.61 -3.14 -21.93
N VAL A 89 18.49 -3.01 -22.92
CA VAL A 89 19.21 -4.15 -23.49
C VAL A 89 20.36 -4.53 -22.56
N ILE A 90 20.44 -5.80 -22.19
CA ILE A 90 21.45 -6.34 -21.28
C ILE A 90 22.54 -7.06 -22.07
N SER A 91 22.17 -7.89 -23.04
CA SER A 91 23.13 -8.63 -23.86
C SER A 91 22.57 -8.96 -25.24
N VAL A 92 23.47 -9.21 -26.19
CA VAL A 92 23.15 -9.65 -27.55
C VAL A 92 24.22 -10.65 -28.03
N ASN A 93 23.82 -11.68 -28.77
CA ASN A 93 24.72 -12.72 -29.29
C ASN A 93 24.42 -13.08 -30.75
N GLY A 94 24.06 -12.13 -31.59
CA GLY A 94 23.80 -12.34 -33.02
C GLY A 94 22.40 -12.87 -33.34
N GLU A 95 21.93 -13.86 -32.58
CA GLU A 95 20.62 -14.50 -32.81
C GLU A 95 19.61 -14.26 -31.67
N SER A 96 20.07 -13.73 -30.53
CA SER A 96 19.18 -13.34 -29.45
C SER A 96 19.57 -12.02 -28.80
N ILE A 97 18.55 -11.29 -28.33
CA ILE A 97 18.67 -10.10 -27.50
C ILE A 97 18.00 -10.39 -26.17
N TYR A 98 18.70 -10.11 -25.08
CA TYR A 98 18.15 -10.17 -23.74
C TYR A 98 17.95 -8.76 -23.20
N CYS A 99 16.73 -8.41 -22.83
CA CYS A 99 16.37 -7.06 -22.38
C CYS A 99 15.33 -7.09 -21.25
N LEU A 100 15.08 -5.92 -20.65
CA LEU A 100 14.01 -5.72 -19.67
C LEU A 100 12.86 -4.93 -20.30
N ILE A 101 11.64 -5.42 -20.09
CA ILE A 101 10.41 -4.75 -20.51
C ILE A 101 10.32 -3.37 -19.84
N PRO A 102 10.19 -2.27 -20.61
CA PRO A 102 10.03 -0.95 -20.04
C PRO A 102 8.66 -0.76 -19.39
N LYS A 103 8.54 0.27 -18.53
CA LYS A 103 7.25 0.71 -17.99
C LYS A 103 6.36 1.21 -19.13
N GLN A 104 5.04 1.06 -18.97
CA GLN A 104 4.03 1.56 -19.90
C GLN A 104 4.15 1.06 -21.35
N ALA A 105 4.67 -0.15 -21.55
CA ALA A 105 4.82 -0.78 -22.87
C ALA A 105 3.48 -1.31 -23.42
N PHE A 106 2.38 -0.56 -23.24
CA PHE A 106 1.01 -1.01 -23.49
C PHE A 106 0.72 -1.42 -24.93
N GLY A 107 1.45 -0.87 -25.90
CA GLY A 107 1.30 -1.24 -27.31
C GLY A 107 1.74 -2.68 -27.59
N GLY A 108 2.70 -3.19 -26.81
CA GLY A 108 3.24 -4.55 -26.96
C GLY A 108 4.05 -4.79 -28.23
N ASP A 109 4.03 -3.89 -29.21
CA ASP A 109 4.83 -3.99 -30.43
C ASP A 109 6.31 -4.03 -30.09
N ILE A 110 7.05 -4.99 -30.66
CA ILE A 110 8.50 -5.11 -30.46
C ILE A 110 9.21 -4.63 -31.72
N GLU A 111 9.98 -3.57 -31.57
CA GLU A 111 10.84 -3.00 -32.60
C GLU A 111 12.31 -3.18 -32.21
N VAL A 112 13.08 -3.83 -33.07
CA VAL A 112 14.53 -4.01 -32.91
C VAL A 112 15.25 -3.15 -33.94
N ARG A 113 16.13 -2.27 -33.47
CA ARG A 113 16.97 -1.39 -34.30
C ARG A 113 18.42 -1.77 -34.10
N ILE A 114 19.14 -2.04 -35.18
CA ILE A 114 20.56 -2.41 -35.16
C ILE A 114 21.36 -1.44 -36.03
N GLY A 115 22.52 -1.01 -35.53
CA GLY A 115 23.47 -0.16 -36.24
C GLY A 115 23.35 1.34 -35.92
N GLN A 116 24.27 2.12 -36.48
CA GLN A 116 24.32 3.58 -36.34
C GLN A 116 23.36 4.26 -37.31
N GLU A 117 23.03 5.54 -37.11
CA GLU A 117 22.04 6.28 -37.92
C GLU A 117 22.24 6.19 -39.44
N GLU A 118 23.49 6.08 -39.91
CA GLU A 118 23.81 5.97 -41.35
C GLU A 118 23.47 4.59 -41.96
N ASN A 119 23.46 3.52 -41.14
CA ASN A 119 23.31 2.12 -41.58
C ASN A 119 22.29 1.36 -40.71
N LYS A 120 21.30 2.07 -40.19
CA LYS A 120 20.33 1.55 -39.23
C LYS A 120 19.34 0.61 -39.92
N VAL A 121 19.23 -0.61 -39.43
CA VAL A 121 18.24 -1.59 -39.87
C VAL A 121 17.20 -1.78 -38.77
N VAL A 122 15.94 -1.90 -39.17
CA VAL A 122 14.79 -2.05 -38.26
C VAL A 122 14.04 -3.33 -38.60
N ALA A 123 13.70 -4.10 -37.57
CA ALA A 123 12.89 -5.29 -37.65
C ALA A 123 11.78 -5.26 -36.59
N TYR A 124 10.67 -5.94 -36.88
CA TYR A 124 9.52 -6.01 -35.99
C TYR A 124 9.18 -7.46 -35.70
N ALA A 125 8.71 -7.74 -34.49
CA ALA A 125 8.06 -9.02 -34.21
C ALA A 125 6.67 -9.07 -34.86
N ASP A 126 6.26 -10.24 -35.34
CA ASP A 126 4.91 -10.44 -35.90
C ASP A 126 3.81 -10.42 -34.82
N ALA A 127 4.15 -10.81 -33.60
CA ALA A 127 3.25 -10.82 -32.46
C ALA A 127 3.55 -9.67 -31.50
N ASN A 128 2.52 -9.16 -30.83
CA ASN A 128 2.67 -8.20 -29.76
C ASN A 128 2.92 -8.92 -28.43
N PHE A 129 3.78 -8.35 -27.61
CA PHE A 129 3.92 -8.72 -26.21
C PHE A 129 2.67 -8.29 -25.43
N ASP A 130 2.08 -9.22 -24.69
CA ASP A 130 0.91 -8.96 -23.86
C ASP A 130 1.32 -8.31 -22.53
N TYR A 131 1.27 -6.97 -22.51
CA TYR A 131 1.69 -6.18 -21.38
C TYR A 131 0.67 -6.19 -20.23
N GLN A 132 1.06 -6.82 -19.13
CA GLN A 132 0.30 -6.92 -17.89
C GLN A 132 0.65 -5.74 -16.97
N ARG A 133 -0.31 -4.82 -16.83
CA ARG A 133 -0.18 -3.61 -16.00
C ARG A 133 0.08 -3.97 -14.55
N LYS A 134 0.93 -3.19 -13.88
CA LYS A 134 1.17 -3.31 -12.44
C LYS A 134 0.58 -2.14 -11.66
N MET A 135 0.26 -2.39 -10.40
CA MET A 135 0.00 -1.32 -9.44
C MET A 135 1.31 -0.57 -9.16
N VAL A 136 1.24 0.75 -9.16
CA VAL A 136 2.38 1.64 -8.88
C VAL A 136 1.99 2.70 -7.88
N VAL A 137 2.96 3.20 -7.13
CA VAL A 137 2.81 4.39 -6.28
C VAL A 137 3.15 5.62 -7.10
N SER A 138 2.25 6.59 -7.15
CA SER A 138 2.47 7.90 -7.76
C SER A 138 2.19 9.03 -6.76
N ASN A 139 2.57 10.25 -7.14
CA ASN A 139 2.23 11.44 -6.39
C ASN A 139 0.89 11.99 -6.88
N LEU A 140 -0.09 12.12 -5.99
CA LEU A 140 -1.37 12.73 -6.35
C LEU A 140 -1.29 14.24 -6.26
N ILE A 141 -0.91 14.76 -5.10
CA ILE A 141 -0.93 16.18 -4.81
C ILE A 141 0.02 16.53 -3.66
N GLY A 142 0.49 17.77 -3.66
CA GLY A 142 1.33 18.33 -2.62
C GLY A 142 2.80 18.30 -3.01
N TYR A 143 3.59 19.00 -2.21
CA TYR A 143 5.03 18.99 -2.33
C TYR A 143 5.67 19.36 -1.00
N LYS A 144 6.94 18.99 -0.87
CA LYS A 144 7.84 19.41 0.19
C LYS A 144 9.00 20.15 -0.46
N ASN A 145 9.22 21.40 -0.07
CA ASN A 145 10.41 22.15 -0.50
C ASN A 145 11.65 21.71 0.30
N ASP A 146 12.85 22.16 -0.10
CA ASP A 146 14.11 21.76 0.56
C ASP A 146 14.18 22.12 2.04
N ARG A 147 13.43 23.13 2.49
CA ARG A 147 13.36 23.57 3.89
C ARG A 147 12.25 22.87 4.68
N GLY A 148 11.35 22.17 4.00
CA GLY A 148 10.13 21.60 4.58
C GLY A 148 9.16 22.65 5.14
N ASP A 149 9.17 23.87 4.59
CA ASP A 149 8.40 25.02 5.10
C ASP A 149 7.40 25.60 4.09
N GLU A 150 6.97 24.81 3.10
CA GLU A 150 6.02 25.27 2.09
C GLU A 150 4.69 25.75 2.71
N PRO A 151 4.07 26.81 2.20
CA PRO A 151 2.87 27.36 2.83
C PRO A 151 1.71 26.36 2.83
N TRP A 152 0.83 26.43 3.83
CA TRP A 152 -0.51 25.83 3.70
C TRP A 152 -1.32 26.63 2.70
N LYS A 153 -1.76 25.96 1.64
CA LYS A 153 -2.46 26.63 0.55
C LYS A 153 -3.46 25.69 -0.12
N ASP A 154 -4.67 26.22 -0.29
CA ASP A 154 -5.70 25.68 -1.20
C ASP A 154 -5.27 25.90 -2.65
N GLY A 155 -5.61 24.98 -3.54
CA GLY A 155 -5.14 25.05 -4.92
C GLY A 155 -5.48 23.82 -5.74
N ARG A 156 -4.79 23.66 -6.87
CA ARG A 156 -4.99 22.52 -7.78
C ARG A 156 -4.09 21.35 -7.43
N PHE A 157 -4.43 20.17 -7.94
CA PHE A 157 -3.60 18.97 -7.85
C PHE A 157 -2.25 19.18 -8.55
N THR A 158 -2.32 19.73 -9.76
CA THR A 158 -1.19 20.12 -10.60
C THR A 158 -1.39 21.54 -11.12
N ALA A 159 -0.30 22.29 -11.29
CA ALA A 159 -0.31 23.62 -11.89
C ALA A 159 1.02 23.87 -12.61
N GLU A 160 1.01 24.66 -13.69
CA GLU A 160 2.24 25.06 -14.40
C GLU A 160 3.15 25.91 -13.51
N ASN A 161 2.54 26.73 -12.64
CA ASN A 161 3.24 27.47 -11.61
C ASN A 161 2.98 26.83 -10.25
N ASP A 162 4.06 26.53 -9.51
CA ASP A 162 4.00 25.97 -8.15
C ASP A 162 3.16 26.84 -7.19
N THR A 163 2.96 28.12 -7.50
CA THR A 163 2.10 28.99 -6.71
C THR A 163 0.66 28.53 -6.68
N ASP A 164 0.12 27.87 -7.71
CA ASP A 164 -1.32 27.51 -7.75
C ASP A 164 -1.58 26.07 -7.31
N ARG A 165 -0.52 25.31 -7.00
CA ARG A 165 -0.61 23.95 -6.48
C ARG A 165 -0.97 24.00 -4.99
N ALA A 166 -1.85 23.11 -4.56
CA ALA A 166 -2.15 22.97 -3.13
C ALA A 166 -0.95 22.38 -2.38
N SER A 167 -0.75 22.83 -1.13
CA SER A 167 0.43 22.47 -0.32
C SER A 167 0.19 22.62 1.18
N GLY A 168 1.20 22.28 1.98
CA GLY A 168 1.14 22.21 3.43
C GLY A 168 1.04 20.76 3.83
N PHE A 169 -0.16 20.17 3.82
CA PHE A 169 -0.43 18.74 4.10
C PHE A 169 0.44 18.08 5.19
N TRP A 170 0.85 18.85 6.19
CA TRP A 170 1.64 18.36 7.31
C TRP A 170 0.75 17.55 8.21
N GLU A 171 1.20 16.37 8.60
CA GLU A 171 0.56 15.55 9.64
C GLU A 171 -0.88 15.10 9.33
N PRO A 172 -1.19 14.56 8.14
CA PRO A 172 -2.51 14.00 7.87
C PRO A 172 -2.83 12.96 8.93
N SER A 173 -3.98 13.09 9.58
CA SER A 173 -4.39 12.18 10.65
C SER A 173 -5.46 11.21 10.18
N PHE A 174 -6.28 11.60 9.20
CA PHE A 174 -7.31 10.73 8.66
C PHE A 174 -7.79 11.23 7.31
N ILE A 175 -8.10 10.29 6.41
CA ILE A 175 -8.82 10.58 5.17
C ILE A 175 -10.01 9.64 4.98
N LYS A 176 -11.12 10.13 4.44
CA LYS A 176 -12.30 9.29 4.18
C LYS A 176 -13.11 9.83 3.00
N PHE A 177 -13.50 8.94 2.10
CA PHE A 177 -14.42 9.29 1.02
C PHE A 177 -15.80 9.67 1.57
N ASP A 178 -16.43 10.62 0.89
CA ASP A 178 -17.83 10.96 1.14
C ASP A 178 -18.73 9.79 0.65
N PRO A 179 -19.58 9.21 1.53
CA PRO A 179 -20.42 8.08 1.14
C PRO A 179 -21.48 8.43 0.09
N LEU A 180 -21.75 9.73 -0.14
CA LEU A 180 -22.71 10.20 -1.14
C LEU A 180 -22.04 10.80 -2.39
N ASN A 181 -20.70 10.94 -2.38
CA ASN A 181 -19.96 11.41 -3.55
C ASN A 181 -18.54 10.83 -3.57
N PRO A 182 -18.27 9.77 -4.36
CA PRO A 182 -16.95 9.14 -4.43
C PRO A 182 -15.86 10.06 -5.00
N LYS A 183 -16.21 11.20 -5.62
CA LYS A 183 -15.23 12.21 -6.06
C LYS A 183 -14.79 13.17 -4.96
N HIS A 184 -15.33 13.05 -3.75
CA HIS A 184 -14.97 13.87 -2.60
C HIS A 184 -14.22 13.03 -1.56
N LEU A 185 -12.94 13.34 -1.35
CA LEU A 185 -12.13 12.77 -0.28
C LEU A 185 -11.90 13.82 0.80
N TRP A 186 -12.38 13.55 2.01
CA TRP A 186 -12.22 14.44 3.15
C TRP A 186 -10.93 14.14 3.90
N ALA A 187 -10.23 15.19 4.33
CA ALA A 187 -8.97 15.08 5.05
C ALA A 187 -8.92 15.96 6.30
N VAL A 188 -8.37 15.41 7.37
CA VAL A 188 -8.01 16.11 8.61
C VAL A 188 -6.57 15.80 9.01
N PHE A 189 -5.98 16.67 9.82
CA PHE A 189 -4.55 16.64 10.16
C PHE A 189 -4.36 16.85 11.66
N ASP A 190 -3.52 16.02 12.30
CA ASP A 190 -3.16 16.15 13.71
C ASP A 190 -2.43 17.50 13.84
N PHE A 191 -2.85 18.38 14.74
CA PHE A 191 -2.29 19.75 14.90
C PHE A 191 -2.57 20.77 13.77
N ASN A 192 -3.48 20.50 12.83
CA ASN A 192 -4.03 21.53 11.94
C ASN A 192 -5.46 21.90 12.33
N ASN A 193 -5.84 23.14 12.03
CA ASN A 193 -7.19 23.62 12.32
C ASN A 193 -8.23 23.33 11.23
N GLY A 194 -7.84 22.69 10.12
CA GLY A 194 -8.67 22.58 8.93
C GLY A 194 -9.38 21.24 8.72
N LEU A 195 -10.60 21.33 8.18
CA LEU A 195 -11.24 20.27 7.38
C LEU A 195 -11.00 20.59 5.91
N TYR A 196 -10.40 19.68 5.16
CA TYR A 196 -10.09 19.88 3.75
C TYR A 196 -10.88 18.92 2.89
N LEU A 197 -11.37 19.43 1.76
CA LEU A 197 -11.95 18.64 0.69
C LEU A 197 -10.91 18.50 -0.41
N ILE A 198 -10.53 17.25 -0.71
CA ILE A 198 -9.80 16.87 -1.92
C ILE A 198 -10.86 16.48 -2.95
N ASN A 199 -11.07 17.35 -3.94
CA ASN A 199 -12.11 17.21 -4.95
C ASN A 199 -11.51 16.68 -6.26
N PHE A 200 -11.87 15.45 -6.62
CA PHE A 200 -11.43 14.82 -7.86
C PHE A 200 -12.20 15.32 -9.10
N GLU A 201 -13.39 15.91 -8.94
CA GLU A 201 -14.19 16.41 -10.06
C GLU A 201 -13.54 17.62 -10.76
N ASP A 202 -12.98 18.55 -9.98
CA ASP A 202 -12.30 19.75 -10.51
C ASP A 202 -10.79 19.78 -10.25
N SER A 203 -10.26 18.72 -9.62
CA SER A 203 -8.85 18.55 -9.25
C SER A 203 -8.35 19.68 -8.35
N THR A 204 -9.11 20.01 -7.31
CA THR A 204 -8.77 21.05 -6.32
C THR A 204 -8.76 20.54 -4.89
N VAL A 205 -8.00 21.22 -4.03
CA VAL A 205 -8.08 21.08 -2.58
C VAL A 205 -8.50 22.40 -1.97
N THR A 206 -9.54 22.33 -1.14
CA THR A 206 -10.12 23.50 -0.48
C THR A 206 -10.29 23.26 1.02
N LYS A 207 -9.90 24.23 1.84
CA LYS A 207 -10.22 24.26 3.26
C LYS A 207 -11.68 24.67 3.42
N LYS A 208 -12.48 23.77 3.98
CA LYS A 208 -13.91 24.03 4.27
C LYS A 208 -14.13 24.68 5.63
N ARG A 209 -13.21 24.50 6.58
CA ARG A 209 -13.30 25.07 7.95
C ARG A 209 -11.92 25.29 8.57
N SER A 210 -11.84 26.07 9.65
CA SER A 210 -10.57 26.42 10.31
C SER A 210 -10.63 26.44 11.85
N ASP A 211 -11.51 25.65 12.47
CA ASP A 211 -11.80 25.70 13.91
C ASP A 211 -11.54 24.37 14.64
N PHE A 212 -10.71 23.52 14.06
CA PHE A 212 -10.23 22.27 14.66
C PHE A 212 -8.95 22.53 15.46
N ASN A 213 -8.55 21.57 16.29
CA ASN A 213 -7.33 21.59 17.10
C ASN A 213 -6.48 20.34 16.80
N ARG A 214 -6.98 19.15 17.17
CA ARG A 214 -6.32 17.85 16.89
C ARG A 214 -7.35 16.82 16.41
N PRO A 215 -7.94 17.02 15.23
CA PRO A 215 -8.90 16.07 14.66
C PRO A 215 -8.20 14.74 14.38
N ARG A 216 -8.81 13.62 14.79
CA ARG A 216 -8.17 12.29 14.73
C ARG A 216 -8.87 11.29 13.80
N SER A 217 -10.16 11.47 13.53
CA SER A 217 -10.90 10.65 12.57
C SER A 217 -12.07 11.40 11.95
N ILE A 218 -12.50 10.90 10.78
CA ILE A 218 -13.72 11.30 10.07
C ILE A 218 -14.56 10.03 9.89
N ASP A 219 -15.85 10.12 10.17
CA ASP A 219 -16.84 9.13 9.74
C ASP A 219 -18.14 9.83 9.31
N PHE A 220 -19.15 9.06 8.88
CA PHE A 220 -20.45 9.60 8.51
C PHE A 220 -21.57 8.77 9.14
N THR A 221 -22.72 9.41 9.37
CA THR A 221 -23.95 8.65 9.60
C THR A 221 -24.28 7.83 8.36
N ASN A 222 -24.98 6.70 8.53
CA ASN A 222 -25.26 5.76 7.43
C ASN A 222 -26.07 6.39 6.28
N ASP A 223 -26.86 7.43 6.56
CA ASP A 223 -27.59 8.21 5.55
C ASP A 223 -26.76 9.34 4.91
N GLY A 224 -25.50 9.49 5.32
CA GLY A 224 -24.56 10.50 4.86
C GLY A 224 -24.91 11.93 5.27
N LYS A 225 -25.96 12.18 6.06
CA LYS A 225 -26.40 13.55 6.40
C LYS A 225 -25.43 14.28 7.32
N TYR A 226 -24.69 13.54 8.15
CA TYR A 226 -23.77 14.11 9.12
C TYR A 226 -22.39 13.52 8.99
N MET A 227 -21.38 14.39 9.01
CA MET A 227 -19.99 14.01 9.19
C MET A 227 -19.69 14.00 10.68
N ILE A 228 -19.12 12.91 11.18
CA ILE A 228 -18.71 12.73 12.58
C ILE A 228 -17.20 12.93 12.67
N ILE A 229 -16.77 13.80 13.58
CA ILE A 229 -15.36 14.08 13.84
C ILE A 229 -15.03 13.68 15.28
N ALA A 230 -13.92 12.96 15.45
CA ALA A 230 -13.27 12.78 16.75
C ALA A 230 -12.10 13.76 16.91
N GLU A 231 -11.93 14.32 18.10
CA GLU A 231 -10.85 15.28 18.39
C GLU A 231 -10.14 14.97 19.72
N ASP A 232 -8.81 15.02 19.70
CA ASP A 232 -7.97 14.73 20.86
C ASP A 232 -7.74 16.01 21.69
N ARG A 233 -8.38 16.07 22.87
CA ARG A 233 -8.29 17.21 23.79
C ARG A 233 -8.16 16.74 25.24
N GLY A 234 -7.35 17.43 26.05
CA GLY A 234 -6.94 16.91 27.37
C GLY A 234 -7.95 17.05 28.51
N GLY A 235 -8.93 17.95 28.43
CA GLY A 235 -9.86 18.24 29.52
C GLY A 235 -11.00 17.23 29.61
N GLU A 236 -11.46 16.87 30.81
CA GLU A 236 -12.56 15.89 31.03
C GLU A 236 -13.89 16.23 30.38
N ASN A 237 -14.11 17.52 30.14
CA ASN A 237 -15.33 18.06 29.55
C ASN A 237 -15.05 18.70 28.19
N ASP A 238 -13.88 18.43 27.60
CA ASP A 238 -13.63 18.79 26.22
C ASP A 238 -14.53 17.96 25.30
N ARG A 239 -14.79 18.49 24.11
CA ARG A 239 -15.50 17.75 23.06
C ARG A 239 -14.62 16.57 22.62
N ALA A 240 -15.18 15.36 22.70
CA ALA A 240 -14.54 14.14 22.23
C ALA A 240 -15.01 13.81 20.80
N THR A 241 -16.31 13.96 20.55
CA THR A 241 -16.90 13.80 19.22
C THR A 241 -17.95 14.89 18.92
N TYR A 242 -18.13 15.23 17.66
CA TYR A 242 -19.14 16.18 17.20
C TYR A 242 -19.58 15.87 15.77
N ARG A 243 -20.76 16.38 15.40
CA ARG A 243 -21.27 16.32 14.02
C ARG A 243 -21.21 17.67 13.31
N LEU A 244 -21.05 17.58 11.99
CA LEU A 244 -21.23 18.65 11.01
C LEU A 244 -22.33 18.22 10.04
N SER A 245 -23.22 19.13 9.64
CA SER A 245 -24.40 18.83 8.83
C SER A 245 -24.18 19.13 7.36
N ARG A 246 -24.55 18.18 6.50
CA ARG A 246 -24.42 18.31 5.04
C ARG A 246 -25.26 19.46 4.49
N ASP A 247 -26.49 19.64 5.00
CA ASP A 247 -27.40 20.71 4.58
C ASP A 247 -26.92 22.11 4.98
N LYS A 248 -25.91 22.19 5.85
CA LYS A 248 -25.22 23.42 6.26
C LYS A 248 -23.84 23.56 5.62
N ASP A 249 -23.55 22.79 4.56
CA ASP A 249 -22.22 22.74 3.92
C ASP A 249 -21.09 22.51 4.95
N TRP A 250 -21.40 21.65 5.93
CA TRP A 250 -20.49 21.29 7.03
C TRP A 250 -20.06 22.45 7.90
N GLN A 251 -20.71 23.63 7.85
CA GLN A 251 -20.29 24.85 8.57
C GLN A 251 -20.79 24.93 10.01
N ASP A 252 -21.78 24.13 10.38
CA ASP A 252 -22.30 24.05 11.74
C ASP A 252 -21.50 23.07 12.61
N ARG A 253 -21.71 23.07 13.92
CA ARG A 253 -21.14 22.07 14.81
C ARG A 253 -22.11 21.79 15.95
N GLU A 254 -22.35 20.50 16.20
CA GLU A 254 -23.02 20.06 17.40
C GLU A 254 -22.19 18.98 18.12
N ILE A 255 -21.97 19.16 19.41
CA ILE A 255 -21.19 18.23 20.23
C ILE A 255 -22.05 17.01 20.51
N ILE A 256 -21.51 15.82 20.21
CA ILE A 256 -22.19 14.55 20.48
C ILE A 256 -21.71 13.99 21.82
N THR A 257 -20.40 13.96 22.05
CA THR A 257 -19.85 13.48 23.32
C THR A 257 -18.76 14.38 23.86
N ARG A 258 -18.71 14.49 25.20
CA ARG A 258 -17.62 15.12 25.93
C ARG A 258 -16.84 14.09 26.71
N TYR A 259 -15.52 14.12 26.59
CA TYR A 259 -14.60 13.43 27.48
C TYR A 259 -13.21 14.02 27.28
N ARG A 260 -12.16 13.24 27.47
CA ARG A 260 -10.78 13.62 27.19
C ARG A 260 -10.11 12.61 26.27
N GLN A 261 -9.10 13.08 25.56
CA GLN A 261 -8.10 12.32 24.83
C GLN A 261 -8.68 11.26 23.87
N CYS A 262 -9.72 11.64 23.12
CA CYS A 262 -10.33 10.79 22.09
C CYS A 262 -9.39 10.68 20.89
N ASN A 263 -9.12 9.46 20.44
CA ASN A 263 -8.18 9.18 19.34
C ASN A 263 -8.87 8.73 18.05
N GLY A 264 -10.17 8.44 18.12
CA GLY A 264 -10.98 8.10 16.96
C GLY A 264 -12.41 7.80 17.34
N ALA A 265 -13.28 7.90 16.35
CA ALA A 265 -14.66 7.46 16.42
C ALA A 265 -15.11 6.85 15.09
N SER A 266 -16.03 5.89 15.17
CA SER A 266 -16.54 5.11 14.04
C SER A 266 -18.03 4.83 14.20
N VAL A 267 -18.77 4.90 13.10
CA VAL A 267 -20.21 4.59 13.05
C VAL A 267 -20.39 3.16 12.56
N HIS A 268 -21.21 2.39 13.24
CA HIS A 268 -21.51 1.01 12.83
C HIS A 268 -22.28 1.01 11.49
N PRO A 269 -21.77 0.34 10.44
CA PRO A 269 -22.28 0.51 9.07
C PRO A 269 -23.71 0.01 8.87
N VAL A 270 -24.19 -0.87 9.76
CA VAL A 270 -25.58 -1.37 9.75
C VAL A 270 -26.47 -0.65 10.78
N ASN A 271 -26.18 -0.78 12.09
CA ASN A 271 -27.02 -0.23 13.16
C ASN A 271 -26.86 1.28 13.43
N GLY A 272 -25.81 1.94 12.92
CA GLY A 272 -25.65 3.39 13.00
C GLY A 272 -25.16 3.94 14.34
N GLU A 273 -24.78 3.09 15.30
CA GLU A 273 -24.27 3.49 16.61
C GLU A 273 -22.86 4.06 16.51
N LEU A 274 -22.53 5.04 17.35
CA LEU A 274 -21.20 5.64 17.41
C LEU A 274 -20.34 4.91 18.46
N TYR A 275 -19.14 4.52 18.05
CA TYR A 275 -18.11 4.00 18.92
C TYR A 275 -16.93 4.97 18.97
N PHE A 276 -16.44 5.29 20.16
CA PHE A 276 -15.30 6.18 20.34
C PHE A 276 -14.48 5.76 21.56
N ASN A 277 -13.27 6.29 21.69
CA ASN A 277 -12.36 5.89 22.75
C ASN A 277 -11.89 7.05 23.64
N SER A 278 -11.05 6.67 24.61
CA SER A 278 -10.20 7.60 25.34
C SER A 278 -8.85 6.96 25.65
N TYR A 279 -7.78 7.72 25.37
CA TYR A 279 -6.41 7.34 25.73
C TYR A 279 -6.25 7.09 27.23
N GLU A 280 -6.94 7.87 28.08
CA GLU A 280 -6.71 7.92 29.52
C GLU A 280 -6.57 6.52 30.15
N LYS A 281 -7.60 5.67 30.01
CA LYS A 281 -7.60 4.29 30.51
C LYS A 281 -7.76 3.26 29.39
N GLY A 282 -7.69 3.69 28.13
CA GLY A 282 -8.03 2.84 26.98
C GLY A 282 -9.51 2.47 26.93
N GLN A 283 -10.40 3.35 27.40
CA GLN A 283 -11.84 3.10 27.41
C GLN A 283 -12.40 2.99 25.99
N PHE A 284 -13.34 2.07 25.79
CA PHE A 284 -14.14 1.92 24.57
C PHE A 284 -15.62 2.20 24.90
N PHE A 285 -16.19 3.21 24.26
CA PHE A 285 -17.53 3.70 24.53
C PHE A 285 -18.47 3.45 23.36
N ARG A 286 -19.77 3.26 23.67
CA ARG A 286 -20.89 3.22 22.72
C ARG A 286 -21.82 4.41 23.00
N PHE A 287 -22.20 5.13 21.95
CA PHE A 287 -23.21 6.18 21.98
C PHE A 287 -24.30 5.89 20.94
N ASP A 288 -25.56 5.93 21.37
CA ASP A 288 -26.69 5.56 20.52
C ASP A 288 -27.16 6.75 19.67
N LEU A 289 -26.64 6.86 18.45
CA LEU A 289 -27.00 7.97 17.54
C LEU A 289 -28.47 7.97 17.16
N ASN A 290 -29.11 6.80 17.03
CA ASN A 290 -30.52 6.72 16.67
C ASN A 290 -31.37 7.36 17.76
N LYS A 291 -31.13 6.98 19.02
CA LYS A 291 -31.80 7.60 20.17
C LYS A 291 -31.50 9.09 20.29
N TYR A 292 -30.26 9.50 20.03
CA TYR A 292 -29.89 10.92 20.01
C TYR A 292 -30.70 11.72 18.98
N PHE A 293 -30.93 11.20 17.78
CA PHE A 293 -31.74 11.90 16.76
C PHE A 293 -33.25 11.85 17.02
N GLU A 294 -33.76 10.78 17.64
CA GLU A 294 -35.19 10.58 17.88
C GLU A 294 -35.68 11.25 19.17
N GLU A 295 -34.93 11.08 20.26
CA GLU A 295 -35.33 11.47 21.62
C GLU A 295 -34.47 12.60 22.19
N GLY A 296 -33.29 12.83 21.62
CA GLY A 296 -32.22 13.61 22.25
C GLY A 296 -31.44 12.79 23.27
N LEU A 297 -30.14 13.04 23.35
CA LEU A 297 -29.25 12.50 24.38
C LEU A 297 -28.27 13.59 24.84
N GLY A 298 -27.94 13.57 26.13
CA GLY A 298 -26.89 14.41 26.68
C GLY A 298 -25.50 13.96 26.23
N ASP A 299 -24.53 14.88 26.23
CA ASP A 299 -23.15 14.63 25.75
C ASP A 299 -22.30 13.72 26.65
N LYS A 300 -22.92 13.13 27.68
CA LYS A 300 -22.36 12.13 28.60
C LYS A 300 -23.19 10.83 28.67
N ASP A 301 -24.28 10.72 27.90
CA ASP A 301 -25.20 9.56 27.92
C ASP A 301 -24.68 8.40 27.04
N TYR A 302 -23.38 8.09 27.17
CA TYR A 302 -22.75 6.95 26.53
C TYR A 302 -22.49 5.81 27.53
N GLU A 303 -22.39 4.60 27.02
CA GLU A 303 -22.02 3.41 27.79
C GLU A 303 -20.52 3.12 27.62
N GLN A 304 -19.82 2.83 28.71
CA GLN A 304 -18.48 2.24 28.64
C GLN A 304 -18.60 0.72 28.53
N LEU A 305 -18.21 0.16 27.39
CA LEU A 305 -18.30 -1.28 27.16
C LEU A 305 -17.14 -2.03 27.83
N PHE A 306 -15.92 -1.52 27.69
CA PHE A 306 -14.71 -2.11 28.25
C PHE A 306 -13.53 -1.14 28.27
N VAL A 307 -12.43 -1.58 28.85
CA VAL A 307 -11.09 -0.99 28.71
C VAL A 307 -10.21 -1.99 27.99
N VAL A 308 -9.42 -1.54 27.01
CA VAL A 308 -8.58 -2.44 26.22
C VAL A 308 -7.54 -3.15 27.08
N GLN A 309 -6.87 -2.39 27.96
CA GLN A 309 -5.85 -2.92 28.86
C GLN A 309 -5.59 -1.93 30.03
N ASP A 310 -4.34 -1.54 30.26
CA ASP A 310 -3.93 -0.54 31.24
C ASP A 310 -4.01 0.91 30.70
N PRO A 311 -3.75 1.94 31.53
CA PRO A 311 -3.84 3.33 31.10
C PRO A 311 -2.89 3.73 29.96
N GLY A 312 -3.32 4.69 29.14
CA GLY A 312 -2.52 5.28 28.07
C GLY A 312 -2.52 4.49 26.76
N TRP A 313 -3.71 4.14 26.25
CA TRP A 313 -3.89 3.38 25.01
C TRP A 313 -4.38 4.28 23.89
N GLU A 314 -3.50 4.61 22.94
CA GLU A 314 -3.87 5.36 21.75
C GLU A 314 -4.28 4.39 20.64
N TYR A 315 -5.51 4.49 20.15
CA TYR A 315 -6.00 3.59 19.11
C TYR A 315 -7.13 4.18 18.26
N LYS A 316 -7.31 3.58 17.09
CA LYS A 316 -8.46 3.82 16.20
C LYS A 316 -9.20 2.52 15.98
N THR A 317 -10.50 2.62 15.72
CA THR A 317 -11.36 1.48 15.43
C THR A 317 -11.77 1.53 13.97
N PHE A 318 -11.82 0.37 13.31
CA PHE A 318 -12.23 0.24 11.93
C PHE A 318 -13.22 -0.91 11.85
N ILE A 319 -14.48 -0.60 11.58
CA ILE A 319 -15.56 -1.59 11.57
C ILE A 319 -15.60 -2.22 10.18
N HIS A 320 -15.62 -3.56 10.13
CA HIS A 320 -15.73 -4.31 8.89
C HIS A 320 -17.03 -3.93 8.16
N PRO A 321 -17.08 -3.88 6.80
CA PRO A 321 -18.27 -3.47 6.05
C PRO A 321 -19.55 -4.21 6.41
N SER A 322 -19.47 -5.51 6.78
CA SER A 322 -20.62 -6.28 7.25
C SER A 322 -21.15 -5.87 8.63
N GLY A 323 -20.38 -5.12 9.42
CA GLY A 323 -20.67 -4.81 10.82
C GLY A 323 -20.37 -5.95 11.81
N ASN A 324 -20.03 -7.15 11.34
CA ASN A 324 -19.88 -8.31 12.22
C ASN A 324 -18.70 -8.21 13.21
N TYR A 325 -17.69 -7.41 12.90
CA TYR A 325 -16.54 -7.19 13.77
C TYR A 325 -15.87 -5.86 13.45
N ALA A 326 -14.95 -5.45 14.31
CA ALA A 326 -14.05 -4.33 14.06
C ALA A 326 -12.61 -4.69 14.41
N TYR A 327 -11.66 -4.05 13.76
CA TYR A 327 -10.28 -4.00 14.22
C TYR A 327 -10.06 -2.77 15.11
N ILE A 328 -9.41 -3.00 16.26
CA ILE A 328 -8.89 -1.94 17.12
C ILE A 328 -7.38 -1.87 16.88
N VAL A 329 -6.94 -0.85 16.16
CA VAL A 329 -5.54 -0.64 15.78
C VAL A 329 -4.86 0.16 16.88
N ILE A 330 -4.01 -0.49 17.67
CA ILE A 330 -3.31 0.14 18.79
C ILE A 330 -2.03 0.81 18.30
N ILE A 331 -2.10 2.13 18.16
CA ILE A 331 -1.08 2.98 17.57
C ILE A 331 0.19 2.95 18.42
N ASN A 332 0.08 3.32 19.70
CA ASN A 332 1.24 3.52 20.57
C ASN A 332 1.80 2.24 21.21
N LYS A 333 1.21 1.07 20.92
CA LYS A 333 1.66 -0.24 21.43
C LYS A 333 1.86 -1.30 20.35
N HIS A 334 1.64 -0.97 19.08
CA HIS A 334 2.08 -1.72 17.91
C HIS A 334 1.45 -3.12 17.74
N TYR A 335 0.13 -3.22 17.91
CA TYR A 335 -0.63 -4.44 17.67
C TYR A 335 -2.07 -4.14 17.28
N ILE A 336 -2.76 -5.13 16.72
CA ILE A 336 -4.15 -5.02 16.29
C ILE A 336 -4.98 -6.08 17.02
N LEU A 337 -6.09 -5.64 17.60
CA LEU A 337 -7.11 -6.49 18.18
C LEU A 337 -8.29 -6.61 17.23
N ARG A 338 -9.06 -7.69 17.33
CA ARG A 338 -10.40 -7.82 16.76
C ARG A 338 -11.43 -7.82 17.88
N VAL A 339 -12.58 -7.24 17.60
CA VAL A 339 -13.74 -7.29 18.46
C VAL A 339 -14.98 -7.68 17.67
N ASP A 340 -15.62 -8.78 18.06
CA ASP A 340 -16.82 -9.28 17.38
C ASP A 340 -18.07 -8.55 17.88
N TYR A 341 -19.00 -8.30 16.98
CA TYR A 341 -20.25 -7.60 17.26
C TYR A 341 -21.33 -8.57 17.76
N ASN A 342 -22.02 -8.19 18.83
CA ASN A 342 -23.18 -8.89 19.34
C ASN A 342 -24.45 -8.27 18.76
N TRP A 343 -25.05 -8.93 17.77
CA TRP A 343 -26.25 -8.46 17.08
C TRP A 343 -27.51 -8.41 17.95
N GLU A 344 -27.61 -9.26 18.98
CA GLU A 344 -28.75 -9.25 19.91
C GLU A 344 -28.69 -8.02 20.82
N LYS A 345 -27.51 -7.71 21.36
CA LYS A 345 -27.28 -6.58 22.26
C LYS A 345 -27.00 -5.26 21.53
N LYS A 346 -26.73 -5.34 20.22
CA LYS A 346 -26.26 -4.25 19.38
C LYS A 346 -25.05 -3.53 19.98
N GLN A 347 -24.02 -4.30 20.34
CA GLN A 347 -22.77 -3.77 20.87
C GLN A 347 -21.60 -4.71 20.60
N PHE A 348 -20.38 -4.18 20.65
CA PHE A 348 -19.17 -4.99 20.58
C PHE A 348 -18.91 -5.78 21.87
N ASN A 349 -18.37 -7.00 21.73
CA ASN A 349 -17.93 -7.85 22.85
C ASN A 349 -16.53 -7.44 23.36
N GLN A 350 -15.86 -8.29 24.15
CA GLN A 350 -14.46 -8.07 24.52
C GLN A 350 -13.52 -8.34 23.34
N PRO A 351 -12.45 -7.55 23.17
CA PRO A 351 -11.50 -7.73 22.09
C PRO A 351 -10.51 -8.88 22.35
N TYR A 352 -9.89 -9.39 21.30
CA TYR A 352 -8.80 -10.39 21.35
C TYR A 352 -7.72 -10.09 20.31
N LEU A 353 -6.50 -10.57 20.57
CA LEU A 353 -5.35 -10.33 19.70
C LEU A 353 -5.54 -10.97 18.33
N VAL A 354 -5.27 -10.19 17.27
CA VAL A 354 -5.23 -10.70 15.89
C VAL A 354 -3.79 -10.77 15.42
N CYS A 355 -3.04 -9.65 15.51
CA CYS A 355 -1.65 -9.61 15.07
C CYS A 355 -0.84 -8.57 15.83
N GLY A 356 0.48 -8.70 15.74
CA GLY A 356 1.43 -7.84 16.43
C GLY A 356 1.69 -8.29 17.87
N ARG A 357 2.56 -7.56 18.57
CA ARG A 357 2.95 -7.89 19.95
C ARG A 357 2.99 -6.65 20.79
N LEU A 358 2.24 -6.69 21.90
CA LEU A 358 2.14 -5.62 22.88
C LEU A 358 3.50 -5.00 23.21
N GLY A 359 3.66 -3.70 22.93
CA GLY A 359 4.82 -2.90 23.28
C GLY A 359 6.10 -3.26 22.56
N SER A 360 6.05 -4.11 21.53
CA SER A 360 7.21 -4.60 20.79
C SER A 360 7.20 -4.04 19.37
N ALA A 361 7.64 -2.79 19.22
CA ALA A 361 7.84 -2.17 17.92
C ALA A 361 8.81 -2.98 17.04
N GLY A 362 8.58 -3.02 15.74
CA GLY A 362 9.50 -3.59 14.76
C GLY A 362 8.84 -3.83 13.40
N TYR A 363 9.58 -4.49 12.52
CA TYR A 363 9.13 -4.83 11.17
C TYR A 363 9.28 -6.34 10.95
N GLN A 364 8.16 -7.06 10.90
CA GLN A 364 8.14 -8.49 10.60
C GLN A 364 6.77 -8.88 10.04
N ASP A 365 6.76 -9.39 8.81
CA ASP A 365 5.64 -10.13 8.23
C ASP A 365 5.45 -11.48 8.91
N GLY A 366 4.25 -12.03 8.85
CA GLY A 366 3.94 -13.34 9.43
C GLY A 366 2.51 -13.43 9.92
N VAL A 367 2.26 -14.28 10.91
CA VAL A 367 0.91 -14.55 11.42
C VAL A 367 0.83 -14.26 12.90
N GLY A 368 -0.29 -13.70 13.35
CA GLY A 368 -0.59 -13.60 14.78
C GLY A 368 0.42 -12.75 15.55
N SER A 369 0.80 -13.22 16.74
CA SER A 369 1.79 -12.58 17.61
C SER A 369 3.24 -12.64 17.08
N GLY A 370 3.48 -13.35 15.98
CA GLY A 370 4.77 -13.35 15.27
C GLY A 370 5.04 -12.06 14.52
N VAL A 371 3.98 -11.36 14.11
CA VAL A 371 4.06 -10.07 13.41
C VAL A 371 4.70 -9.01 14.30
N ARG A 372 5.47 -8.10 13.69
CA ARG A 372 5.93 -6.86 14.33
C ARG A 372 5.46 -5.69 13.50
N LEU A 373 4.86 -4.75 14.23
CA LEU A 373 4.36 -3.49 13.72
C LEU A 373 5.12 -2.34 14.37
N ASN A 374 5.10 -1.15 13.77
CA ASN A 374 5.69 0.06 14.32
C ASN A 374 4.82 1.27 14.03
N THR A 375 3.92 1.54 14.97
CA THR A 375 2.89 2.60 14.90
C THR A 375 1.96 2.40 13.71
N PRO A 376 1.18 1.30 13.70
CA PRO A 376 0.09 1.14 12.74
C PRO A 376 -0.93 2.26 12.96
N TYR A 377 -1.47 2.85 11.90
CA TYR A 377 -2.25 4.08 12.01
C TYR A 377 -3.66 3.94 11.42
N GLN A 378 -3.94 4.50 10.24
CA GLN A 378 -5.26 4.32 9.61
C GLN A 378 -5.29 3.01 8.82
N GLY A 379 -6.46 2.37 8.74
CA GLY A 379 -6.71 1.30 7.80
C GLY A 379 -8.07 1.37 7.11
N VAL A 380 -8.24 0.52 6.10
CA VAL A 380 -9.42 0.40 5.25
C VAL A 380 -9.63 -1.06 4.86
N PHE A 381 -10.87 -1.51 4.87
CA PHE A 381 -11.24 -2.83 4.32
C PHE A 381 -11.39 -2.70 2.81
N VAL A 382 -10.78 -3.61 2.07
CA VAL A 382 -10.84 -3.67 0.61
C VAL A 382 -11.32 -5.04 0.19
N LYS A 383 -12.32 -5.05 -0.69
CA LYS A 383 -12.90 -6.29 -1.18
C LYS A 383 -11.86 -7.06 -2.00
N ASN A 384 -11.76 -8.35 -1.76
CA ASN A 384 -10.89 -9.26 -2.48
C ASN A 384 -11.75 -10.19 -3.35
N GLU A 385 -11.70 -9.99 -4.67
CA GLU A 385 -12.50 -10.76 -5.62
C GLU A 385 -12.16 -12.26 -5.59
N ASP A 386 -10.92 -12.65 -5.28
CA ASP A 386 -10.55 -14.07 -5.12
C ASP A 386 -11.33 -14.70 -3.94
N TYR A 387 -11.61 -13.94 -2.88
CA TYR A 387 -12.38 -14.42 -1.74
C TYR A 387 -13.87 -14.54 -2.07
N VAL A 388 -14.38 -13.61 -2.88
CA VAL A 388 -15.75 -13.65 -3.42
C VAL A 388 -15.93 -14.89 -4.31
N GLU A 389 -15.03 -15.10 -5.27
CA GLU A 389 -15.04 -16.25 -6.17
C GLU A 389 -14.91 -17.58 -5.42
N ALA A 390 -14.10 -17.61 -4.36
CA ALA A 390 -13.96 -18.76 -3.48
C ALA A 390 -15.15 -18.96 -2.51
N GLY A 391 -16.11 -18.02 -2.46
CA GLY A 391 -17.27 -18.08 -1.56
C GLY A 391 -16.89 -18.01 -0.08
N LYS A 392 -15.83 -17.27 0.27
CA LYS A 392 -15.42 -17.08 1.67
C LYS A 392 -16.47 -16.24 2.41
N THR A 393 -16.60 -16.50 3.72
CA THR A 393 -17.50 -15.71 4.58
C THR A 393 -17.02 -14.29 4.82
N ASP A 394 -15.71 -14.08 4.70
CA ASP A 394 -15.05 -12.79 4.83
C ASP A 394 -14.38 -12.48 3.50
N GLU A 395 -14.93 -11.49 2.80
CA GLU A 395 -14.55 -11.12 1.43
C GLU A 395 -13.56 -9.95 1.40
N TYR A 396 -13.03 -9.52 2.55
CA TYR A 396 -12.22 -8.31 2.65
C TYR A 396 -10.85 -8.57 3.25
N ASP A 397 -9.83 -7.93 2.68
CA ASP A 397 -8.55 -7.74 3.33
C ASP A 397 -8.51 -6.36 4.01
N PHE A 398 -7.74 -6.22 5.08
CA PHE A 398 -7.57 -4.93 5.79
C PHE A 398 -6.20 -4.32 5.48
N TYR A 399 -6.20 -3.22 4.74
CA TYR A 399 -5.00 -2.48 4.39
C TYR A 399 -4.78 -1.36 5.41
N PHE A 400 -3.56 -1.19 5.91
CA PHE A 400 -3.26 -0.16 6.88
C PHE A 400 -1.87 0.44 6.70
N THR A 401 -1.71 1.69 7.10
CA THR A 401 -0.41 2.37 7.09
C THR A 401 0.37 2.05 8.36
N GLU A 402 1.70 1.99 8.26
CA GLU A 402 2.58 1.99 9.42
C GLU A 402 3.56 3.16 9.38
N GLN A 403 3.39 4.05 10.34
CA GLN A 403 4.11 5.32 10.35
C GLN A 403 5.62 5.12 10.45
N TYR A 404 6.11 4.25 11.34
CA TYR A 404 7.56 4.10 11.55
C TYR A 404 8.16 2.86 10.89
N ASN A 405 7.37 2.11 10.11
CA ASN A 405 7.88 1.14 9.15
C ASN A 405 7.89 1.67 7.71
N HIS A 406 7.25 2.83 7.46
CA HIS A 406 7.23 3.55 6.19
C HIS A 406 6.60 2.76 5.04
N ASP A 407 5.57 1.98 5.36
CA ASP A 407 4.91 1.06 4.45
C ASP A 407 3.39 0.99 4.65
N ILE A 408 2.77 0.31 3.69
CA ILE A 408 1.39 -0.14 3.73
C ILE A 408 1.41 -1.65 3.92
N ARG A 409 0.65 -2.16 4.88
CA ARG A 409 0.53 -3.58 5.21
C ARG A 409 -0.88 -4.07 4.87
N ILE A 410 -1.00 -5.36 4.63
CA ILE A 410 -2.27 -6.09 4.49
C ILE A 410 -2.39 -7.02 5.68
N LEU A 411 -3.58 -7.08 6.28
CA LEU A 411 -4.01 -8.08 7.24
C LEU A 411 -5.17 -8.89 6.64
N THR A 412 -4.95 -10.19 6.43
CA THR A 412 -6.01 -11.09 5.93
C THR A 412 -6.97 -11.51 7.05
N PRO A 413 -8.19 -11.98 6.73
CA PRO A 413 -9.13 -12.51 7.72
C PRO A 413 -8.55 -13.61 8.62
N GLU A 414 -7.61 -14.41 8.09
CA GLU A 414 -6.92 -15.48 8.81
C GLU A 414 -5.77 -14.99 9.72
N GLY A 415 -5.53 -13.68 9.80
CA GLY A 415 -4.54 -13.10 10.71
C GLY A 415 -3.11 -13.07 10.17
N SER A 416 -2.93 -13.25 8.86
CA SER A 416 -1.64 -13.10 8.18
C SER A 416 -1.39 -11.63 7.83
N VAL A 417 -0.18 -11.14 8.08
CA VAL A 417 0.25 -9.78 7.74
C VAL A 417 1.42 -9.82 6.76
N THR A 418 1.28 -9.09 5.66
CA THR A 418 2.29 -8.91 4.61
C THR A 418 2.48 -7.44 4.24
N THR A 419 3.66 -7.05 3.77
CA THR A 419 3.87 -5.69 3.23
C THR A 419 3.37 -5.57 1.79
N PHE A 420 2.45 -4.63 1.56
CA PHE A 420 1.87 -4.31 0.26
C PHE A 420 2.74 -3.35 -0.55
N ALA A 421 3.14 -2.21 0.04
CA ALA A 421 3.89 -1.17 -0.65
C ALA A 421 4.83 -0.41 0.30
N GLY A 422 5.94 0.12 -0.23
CA GLY A 422 6.96 0.86 0.50
C GLY A 422 8.25 0.06 0.72
N ARG A 423 9.24 0.75 1.30
CA ARG A 423 10.57 0.21 1.66
C ARG A 423 11.43 -0.25 0.47
N GLY A 424 11.12 0.21 -0.74
CA GLY A 424 11.88 -0.11 -1.95
C GLY A 424 13.17 0.70 -2.11
N SER A 425 13.76 0.66 -3.30
CA SER A 425 14.95 1.43 -3.71
C SER A 425 16.16 1.29 -2.78
N SER A 426 16.35 0.14 -2.13
CA SER A 426 17.44 -0.08 -1.16
C SER A 426 18.85 0.11 -1.75
N SER A 427 18.97 0.12 -3.08
CA SER A 427 20.20 0.44 -3.82
C SER A 427 20.60 1.92 -3.74
N ILE A 428 19.65 2.83 -3.50
CA ILE A 428 19.91 4.27 -3.32
C ILE A 428 20.57 4.51 -1.96
N ASN A 429 19.98 3.95 -0.90
CA ASN A 429 20.46 4.01 0.47
C ASN A 429 19.71 2.95 1.33
N PRO A 430 20.21 2.59 2.53
CA PRO A 430 19.57 1.57 3.38
C PRO A 430 18.30 2.05 4.09
N ASP A 431 17.93 3.33 3.98
CA ASP A 431 16.78 3.87 4.69
C ASP A 431 15.48 3.32 4.08
N PRO A 432 14.54 2.80 4.89
CA PRO A 432 13.25 2.33 4.41
C PRO A 432 12.28 3.46 4.03
N TRP A 433 12.66 4.72 4.29
CA TRP A 433 11.83 5.90 4.06
C TRP A 433 12.36 6.80 2.94
N GLY A 434 11.50 7.71 2.49
CA GLY A 434 11.83 8.75 1.53
C GLY A 434 10.67 9.04 0.58
N TYR A 435 10.97 9.74 -0.51
CA TYR A 435 10.00 10.06 -1.55
C TYR A 435 10.45 9.44 -2.88
N VAL A 436 9.91 8.25 -3.17
CA VAL A 436 10.13 7.55 -4.44
C VAL A 436 8.80 6.99 -4.93
N ASN A 437 8.48 7.25 -6.19
CA ASN A 437 7.34 6.67 -6.92
C ASN A 437 7.78 5.38 -7.64
N GLY A 438 6.80 4.60 -8.10
CA GLY A 438 7.05 3.44 -8.96
C GLY A 438 6.52 2.13 -8.36
N ASP A 439 7.17 1.02 -8.70
CA ASP A 439 6.79 -0.32 -8.24
C ASP A 439 6.63 -0.37 -6.72
N LEU A 440 5.58 -1.05 -6.25
CA LEU A 440 5.17 -1.05 -4.84
C LEU A 440 6.29 -1.45 -3.88
N ARG A 441 7.13 -2.43 -4.25
CA ARG A 441 8.10 -3.05 -3.32
C ARG A 441 9.54 -2.84 -3.76
N GLU A 442 9.78 -2.72 -5.06
CA GLU A 442 11.13 -2.56 -5.59
C GLU A 442 11.58 -1.10 -5.61
N GLU A 443 10.66 -0.14 -5.75
CA GLU A 443 10.99 1.27 -5.94
C GLU A 443 10.39 2.17 -4.88
N ALA A 444 9.08 2.06 -4.64
CA ALA A 444 8.32 3.05 -3.90
C ALA A 444 8.79 3.23 -2.45
N ARG A 445 8.80 4.49 -2.01
CA ARG A 445 9.07 4.89 -0.63
C ARG A 445 8.05 5.91 -0.15
N PHE A 446 7.68 5.75 1.11
CA PHE A 446 6.90 6.70 1.89
C PHE A 446 7.75 7.26 3.02
N ASP A 447 7.30 8.33 3.65
CA ASP A 447 7.88 8.84 4.88
C ASP A 447 6.77 9.15 5.88
N GLN A 448 6.59 8.22 6.84
CA GLN A 448 5.57 8.26 7.87
C GLN A 448 4.12 8.24 7.34
N PRO A 449 3.72 7.28 6.48
CA PRO A 449 2.35 7.23 5.98
C PRO A 449 1.34 7.04 7.14
N THR A 450 0.27 7.81 7.12
CA THR A 450 -0.75 7.84 8.18
C THR A 450 -2.17 7.67 7.65
N GLY A 451 -2.57 8.48 6.66
CA GLY A 451 -3.91 8.40 6.07
C GLY A 451 -4.00 7.30 5.02
N ILE A 452 -5.10 6.56 4.96
CA ILE A 452 -5.41 5.63 3.86
C ILE A 452 -6.91 5.59 3.57
N ALA A 453 -7.27 5.68 2.30
CA ALA A 453 -8.61 5.43 1.79
C ALA A 453 -8.54 4.63 0.49
N TYR A 454 -9.59 3.89 0.18
CA TYR A 454 -9.72 3.11 -1.04
C TYR A 454 -10.95 3.57 -1.82
N ASP A 455 -10.78 3.74 -3.12
CA ASP A 455 -11.86 3.99 -4.08
C ASP A 455 -12.10 2.69 -4.86
N GLU A 456 -13.25 2.05 -4.60
CA GLU A 456 -13.65 0.79 -5.25
C GLU A 456 -13.93 0.97 -6.74
N GLU A 457 -14.40 2.14 -7.19
CA GLU A 457 -14.71 2.40 -8.60
C GLU A 457 -13.43 2.55 -9.42
N GLU A 458 -12.43 3.25 -8.87
CA GLU A 458 -11.13 3.44 -9.53
C GLU A 458 -10.15 2.28 -9.27
N GLY A 459 -10.41 1.43 -8.29
CA GLY A 459 -9.47 0.40 -7.82
C GLY A 459 -8.19 1.00 -7.25
N ALA A 460 -8.28 2.14 -6.55
CA ALA A 460 -7.12 2.96 -6.18
C ALA A 460 -7.06 3.26 -4.67
N PHE A 461 -5.85 3.21 -4.11
CA PHE A 461 -5.57 3.70 -2.77
C PHE A 461 -5.09 5.15 -2.80
N TYR A 462 -5.47 5.89 -1.78
CA TYR A 462 -5.02 7.25 -1.51
C TYR A 462 -4.34 7.27 -0.15
N ILE A 463 -3.10 7.76 -0.09
CA ILE A 463 -2.25 7.69 1.11
C ILE A 463 -1.86 9.08 1.55
N GLY A 464 -2.08 9.42 2.82
CA GLY A 464 -1.50 10.61 3.45
C GLY A 464 -0.06 10.32 3.87
N ASP A 465 0.91 10.88 3.14
CA ASP A 465 2.34 10.61 3.30
C ASP A 465 2.99 11.74 4.12
N LYS A 466 2.91 11.58 5.44
CA LYS A 466 3.02 12.66 6.44
C LYS A 466 4.26 13.52 6.28
N SER A 467 5.44 12.91 6.29
CA SER A 467 6.72 13.64 6.31
C SER A 467 7.16 14.04 4.92
N ASN A 468 6.51 13.53 3.87
CA ASN A 468 6.65 13.95 2.49
C ASN A 468 5.67 15.08 2.11
N HIS A 469 4.76 15.48 2.99
CA HIS A 469 3.86 16.63 2.83
C HIS A 469 2.96 16.50 1.58
N ARG A 470 2.50 15.28 1.30
CA ARG A 470 1.83 14.89 0.06
C ARG A 470 0.72 13.88 0.31
N PHE A 471 -0.23 13.83 -0.61
CA PHE A 471 -1.07 12.65 -0.83
C PHE A 471 -0.51 11.85 -2.01
N ARG A 472 -0.44 10.54 -1.84
CA ARG A 472 0.06 9.57 -2.83
C ARG A 472 -1.10 8.74 -3.34
N LYS A 473 -0.98 8.21 -4.56
CA LYS A 473 -1.95 7.29 -5.16
C LYS A 473 -1.27 5.93 -5.38
N ILE A 474 -2.00 4.84 -5.14
CA ILE A 474 -1.59 3.50 -5.54
C ILE A 474 -2.67 2.95 -6.46
N ALA A 475 -2.36 2.82 -7.75
CA ALA A 475 -3.30 2.40 -8.79
C ALA A 475 -2.56 1.67 -9.91
N LEU A 476 -3.31 1.05 -10.84
CA LEU A 476 -2.70 0.46 -12.04
C LEU A 476 -2.05 1.56 -12.88
N GLU A 477 -0.80 1.34 -13.29
CA GLU A 477 -0.02 2.31 -14.07
C GLU A 477 -0.80 2.81 -15.29
N THR A 478 -0.83 4.12 -15.51
CA THR A 478 -1.52 4.74 -16.66
C THR A 478 -0.51 5.27 -17.69
N LYS A 479 -0.98 5.80 -18.83
CA LYS A 479 -0.11 6.40 -19.87
C LYS A 479 0.53 7.73 -19.46
N ASP A 480 -0.06 8.41 -18.48
CA ASP A 480 0.26 9.80 -18.12
C ASP A 480 1.12 9.92 -16.85
N GLU A 481 1.46 8.78 -16.21
CA GLU A 481 2.38 8.68 -15.06
C GLU A 481 3.83 8.43 -15.49
#